data_AF-A0A2E8K628-F1
#
_entry.id   AF-A0A2E8K628-F1
#
_cell.length_a   1.000
_cell.length_b   1.000
_cell.length_c   1.000
_cell.angle_alpha   90.00
_cell.angle_beta   90.00
_cell.angle_gamma   90.00
#
_symmetry.space_group_name_H-M   'P 1'
#
loop_
_entity.id
_entity.type
_entity.pdbx_description
1 polymer ?
#
loop_
_entity_poly.entity_id
_entity_poly.type
_entity_poly.pdbx_seq_one_letter_code
_entity_poly.pdbx_strand_id
1 'polypeptide(L)'
;MDLGSDQRQERQEAGQEDVANNFLISLQANIEDCTLCHISYDWTDEDFDFTEETQVDCLICHDTTGTYALAKFHQDGAKCSVCHDEKLSDDDREEVDLAEVAHSIGQPSRQTCGSCHFYGGSGDGAKHGDLDSSLVQPTASVDVHMDADGLNFACTTCHRTGQHVLTGSRYVMRPSDTGKIDVVKGGRGTCQSCHGDHPMQDPKLNDHTDRVACQTYHIPTFARGGVSTKMMWDWSTAGKRGRKGKAVVRKDDEGRVIYTSQKGDVSWDDNVIPQYIWFNGKVDYILPGEKQDPERGIFINRYLGSADDVKSRIFPVKVAMSKQPFDEVNEILAMPRLVGRGRDPYWSGYKWERALRADMKRLGLPFSGEFSFVETSMLWPINHMVAPVEDSVTCEECHSRNGRMADIEGVYIPGRDRSTLLDLVGMGMVVLTLIAVFIHSMLRVVVPIFRRGAS
;
A
#
# COMPACT_ATOMS: atom_id res chain seq x y z
N MET A 1 -17.46 4.00 26.03
CA MET A 1 -16.22 4.02 26.85
C MET A 1 -15.08 4.07 25.87
N ASP A 2 -14.36 5.18 25.85
CA ASP A 2 -13.24 5.40 24.94
C ASP A 2 -12.05 4.56 25.43
N LEU A 3 -11.87 3.39 24.84
CA LEU A 3 -10.71 2.56 25.11
C LEU A 3 -9.52 3.23 24.42
N GLY A 4 -8.50 3.58 25.21
CA GLY A 4 -7.24 4.12 24.69
C GLY A 4 -6.64 3.18 23.63
N SER A 5 -5.92 3.76 22.66
CA SER A 5 -5.34 3.06 21.50
C SER A 5 -4.53 1.81 21.87
N ASP A 6 -3.84 1.81 23.02
CA ASP A 6 -3.09 0.66 23.51
C ASP A 6 -3.98 -0.54 23.92
N GLN A 7 -5.21 -0.30 24.42
CA GLN A 7 -6.14 -1.37 24.78
C GLN A 7 -6.96 -1.90 23.59
N ARG A 8 -7.09 -1.12 22.51
CA ARG A 8 -7.73 -1.60 21.25
C ARG A 8 -6.87 -2.65 20.56
N GLN A 9 -5.55 -2.50 20.59
CA GLN A 9 -4.63 -3.37 19.84
C GLN A 9 -4.36 -4.75 20.44
N GLU A 10 -4.46 -4.95 21.76
CA GLU A 10 -4.37 -6.30 22.32
C GLU A 10 -5.57 -7.20 21.92
N ARG A 11 -6.60 -6.63 21.26
CA ARG A 11 -7.86 -7.31 20.92
C ARG A 11 -8.31 -7.18 19.47
N GLN A 12 -7.66 -6.38 18.63
CA GLN A 12 -8.09 -6.23 17.23
C GLN A 12 -7.43 -7.32 16.37
N GLU A 13 -8.06 -8.50 16.34
CA GLU A 13 -7.87 -9.39 15.19
C GLU A 13 -8.47 -8.66 13.97
N ALA A 14 -7.60 -8.17 13.08
CA ALA A 14 -8.00 -7.42 11.91
C ALA A 14 -7.76 -8.25 10.65
N GLY A 15 -8.84 -8.68 10.02
CA GLY A 15 -8.89 -9.24 8.67
C GLY A 15 -9.53 -8.28 7.67
N GLN A 16 -9.60 -8.68 6.40
CA GLN A 16 -10.32 -7.89 5.39
C GLN A 16 -11.84 -7.83 5.66
N GLU A 17 -12.37 -8.80 6.41
CA GLU A 17 -13.75 -8.85 6.84
C GLU A 17 -14.06 -7.80 7.93
N ASP A 18 -13.10 -7.48 8.78
CA ASP A 18 -13.36 -6.70 9.99
C ASP A 18 -13.20 -5.18 9.80
N VAL A 19 -12.49 -4.76 8.75
CA VAL A 19 -12.05 -3.37 8.59
C VAL A 19 -12.78 -2.63 7.48
N ALA A 20 -12.96 -1.33 7.68
CA ALA A 20 -13.35 -0.43 6.60
C ALA A 20 -12.26 -0.33 5.51
N ASN A 21 -12.68 0.08 4.33
CA ASN A 21 -11.83 0.32 3.17
C ASN A 21 -12.26 1.65 2.52
N ASN A 22 -11.42 2.24 1.68
CA ASN A 22 -11.76 3.40 0.86
C ASN A 22 -11.72 3.15 -0.65
N PHE A 23 -11.64 1.88 -1.07
CA PHE A 23 -11.92 1.44 -2.44
C PHE A 23 -13.39 1.02 -2.54
N LEU A 24 -13.68 -0.28 -2.42
CA LEU A 24 -15.04 -0.83 -2.41
C LEU A 24 -15.73 -0.73 -1.03
N ILE A 25 -15.29 0.22 -0.20
CA ILE A 25 -15.87 0.62 1.10
C ILE A 25 -15.84 -0.45 2.20
N SER A 26 -16.39 -1.64 2.00
CA SER A 26 -16.38 -2.73 2.97
C SER A 26 -16.61 -4.08 2.30
N LEU A 27 -15.91 -5.12 2.75
CA LEU A 27 -16.14 -6.50 2.32
C LEU A 27 -17.48 -7.01 2.81
N GLN A 28 -17.79 -6.82 4.10
CA GLN A 28 -19.06 -7.26 4.68
C GLN A 28 -20.24 -6.70 3.90
N ALA A 29 -20.10 -5.48 3.37
CA ALA A 29 -21.12 -4.81 2.59
C ALA A 29 -21.34 -5.39 1.18
N ASN A 30 -20.33 -6.05 0.63
CA ASN A 30 -20.22 -6.35 -0.79
C ASN A 30 -19.57 -7.72 -1.04
N ILE A 31 -19.93 -8.72 -0.21
CA ILE A 31 -19.38 -10.08 -0.22
C ILE A 31 -19.36 -10.64 -1.65
N GLU A 32 -20.50 -10.63 -2.34
CA GLU A 32 -20.67 -11.18 -3.70
C GLU A 32 -19.60 -10.72 -4.74
N ASP A 33 -19.08 -9.49 -4.61
CA ASP A 33 -18.07 -8.94 -5.55
C ASP A 33 -16.64 -9.03 -4.97
N CYS A 34 -16.51 -8.90 -3.65
CA CYS A 34 -15.21 -8.91 -2.97
C CYS A 34 -14.60 -10.32 -2.86
N THR A 35 -15.44 -11.36 -2.80
CA THR A 35 -15.00 -12.76 -2.60
C THR A 35 -14.61 -13.46 -3.88
N LEU A 36 -14.69 -12.78 -5.04
CA LEU A 36 -14.08 -13.29 -6.27
C LEU A 36 -12.59 -13.62 -6.06
N CYS A 37 -11.90 -12.78 -5.29
CA CYS A 37 -10.49 -12.98 -4.90
C CYS A 37 -10.30 -13.83 -3.63
N HIS A 38 -11.37 -14.42 -3.09
CA HIS A 38 -11.25 -15.32 -1.95
C HIS A 38 -10.84 -16.73 -2.40
N ILE A 39 -10.09 -17.42 -1.55
CA ILE A 39 -9.61 -18.80 -1.78
C ILE A 39 -10.71 -19.80 -1.39
N SER A 40 -11.92 -19.54 -1.88
CA SER A 40 -13.03 -20.47 -1.76
C SER A 40 -13.89 -20.49 -3.01
N TYR A 41 -14.73 -21.51 -3.06
CA TYR A 41 -15.91 -21.58 -3.90
C TYR A 41 -17.09 -20.89 -3.20
N ASP A 42 -17.93 -20.21 -3.98
CA ASP A 42 -19.28 -19.76 -3.62
C ASP A 42 -19.49 -19.02 -2.28
N TRP A 43 -18.51 -18.24 -1.79
CA TRP A 43 -18.76 -17.33 -0.67
C TRP A 43 -19.58 -16.12 -1.13
N THR A 44 -20.91 -16.18 -1.00
CA THR A 44 -21.82 -15.14 -1.50
C THR A 44 -22.51 -14.30 -0.41
N ASP A 45 -22.53 -14.78 0.83
CA ASP A 45 -23.24 -14.15 1.95
C ASP A 45 -22.62 -14.51 3.31
N GLU A 46 -23.30 -14.12 4.39
CA GLU A 46 -22.86 -14.30 5.77
C GLU A 46 -23.00 -15.74 6.28
N ASP A 47 -23.77 -16.60 5.59
CA ASP A 47 -24.06 -17.97 6.01
C ASP A 47 -23.00 -18.97 5.51
N PHE A 48 -21.87 -18.48 4.99
CA PHE A 48 -20.78 -19.30 4.46
C PHE A 48 -20.12 -20.16 5.54
N ASP A 49 -20.02 -21.47 5.30
CA ASP A 49 -19.40 -22.41 6.23
C ASP A 49 -17.87 -22.46 6.05
N PHE A 50 -17.15 -21.66 6.85
CA PHE A 50 -15.68 -21.67 6.89
C PHE A 50 -15.06 -22.99 7.39
N THR A 51 -15.88 -23.95 7.85
CA THR A 51 -15.40 -25.28 8.27
C THR A 51 -15.52 -26.33 7.15
N GLU A 52 -16.19 -26.01 6.05
CA GLU A 52 -16.38 -26.94 4.92
C GLU A 52 -15.13 -27.00 4.03
N GLU A 53 -14.30 -28.04 4.23
CA GLU A 53 -13.04 -28.23 3.49
C GLU A 53 -13.21 -28.31 1.96
N THR A 54 -14.37 -28.79 1.48
CA THR A 54 -14.66 -28.89 0.03
C THR A 54 -14.89 -27.53 -0.64
N GLN A 55 -15.06 -26.46 0.14
CA GLN A 55 -15.16 -25.10 -0.39
C GLN A 55 -13.80 -24.47 -0.69
N VAL A 56 -12.67 -25.08 -0.31
CA VAL A 56 -11.35 -24.48 -0.52
C VAL A 56 -10.96 -24.51 -1.99
N ASP A 57 -10.66 -23.33 -2.56
CA ASP A 57 -10.21 -23.24 -3.95
C ASP A 57 -8.72 -23.55 -4.07
N CYS A 58 -8.41 -24.80 -4.40
CA CYS A 58 -7.04 -25.25 -4.60
C CYS A 58 -6.44 -24.74 -5.91
N LEU A 59 -7.26 -24.51 -6.94
CA LEU A 59 -6.80 -24.27 -8.29
C LEU A 59 -6.29 -22.84 -8.48
N ILE A 60 -6.86 -21.87 -7.76
CA ILE A 60 -6.50 -20.45 -7.90
C ILE A 60 -5.01 -20.16 -7.63
N CYS A 61 -4.39 -20.93 -6.73
CA CYS A 61 -2.96 -20.81 -6.43
C CYS A 61 -2.08 -21.83 -7.15
N HIS A 62 -2.65 -22.96 -7.60
CA HIS A 62 -1.86 -24.10 -8.11
C HIS A 62 -2.02 -24.36 -9.61
N ASP A 63 -2.89 -23.64 -10.32
CA ASP A 63 -3.00 -23.73 -11.77
C ASP A 63 -1.68 -23.33 -12.47
N THR A 64 -1.18 -24.18 -13.37
CA THR A 64 -0.02 -23.88 -14.22
C THR A 64 -0.35 -23.65 -15.69
N THR A 65 -1.62 -23.84 -16.07
CA THR A 65 -2.12 -23.59 -17.43
C THR A 65 -2.37 -22.11 -17.68
N GLY A 66 -2.69 -21.36 -16.61
CA GLY A 66 -2.99 -19.93 -16.65
C GLY A 66 -4.42 -19.59 -17.07
N THR A 67 -5.26 -20.60 -17.31
CA THR A 67 -6.64 -20.41 -17.80
C THR A 67 -7.64 -20.32 -16.64
N TYR A 68 -7.33 -20.90 -15.49
CA TYR A 68 -8.30 -21.02 -14.39
C TYR A 68 -8.70 -19.66 -13.82
N ALA A 69 -7.71 -18.85 -13.43
CA ALA A 69 -7.96 -17.52 -12.91
C ALA A 69 -8.66 -16.63 -13.94
N LEU A 70 -8.22 -16.69 -15.21
CA LEU A 70 -8.81 -15.93 -16.30
C LEU A 70 -10.32 -16.19 -16.43
N ALA A 71 -10.74 -17.46 -16.26
CA ALA A 71 -12.15 -17.81 -16.23
C ALA A 71 -12.83 -17.62 -14.87
N LYS A 72 -12.14 -17.67 -13.73
CA LYS A 72 -12.79 -17.40 -12.44
C LYS A 72 -13.16 -15.92 -12.33
N PHE A 73 -12.24 -15.03 -12.70
CA PHE A 73 -12.40 -13.59 -12.60
C PHE A 73 -13.16 -13.01 -13.80
N HIS A 74 -14.35 -13.53 -14.14
CA HIS A 74 -15.29 -12.94 -15.13
C HIS A 74 -15.78 -11.52 -14.70
N GLN A 75 -14.86 -10.60 -14.48
CA GLN A 75 -15.08 -9.18 -14.26
C GLN A 75 -15.57 -8.62 -15.60
N ASP A 76 -16.88 -8.44 -15.69
CA ASP A 76 -17.56 -7.93 -16.88
C ASP A 76 -17.30 -8.74 -18.16
N GLY A 77 -17.23 -10.07 -18.11
CA GLY A 77 -17.09 -10.85 -19.34
C GLY A 77 -15.74 -10.60 -20.06
N ALA A 78 -14.96 -11.65 -20.25
CA ALA A 78 -13.55 -11.53 -20.64
C ALA A 78 -13.19 -11.68 -22.14
N LYS A 79 -12.83 -10.60 -22.83
CA LYS A 79 -11.57 -10.64 -23.60
C LYS A 79 -10.67 -9.52 -23.10
N CYS A 80 -10.45 -9.49 -21.79
CA CYS A 80 -9.35 -8.75 -21.20
C CYS A 80 -8.98 -9.35 -19.85
N SER A 81 -7.71 -9.69 -19.70
CA SER A 81 -7.04 -10.09 -18.47
C SER A 81 -6.81 -8.92 -17.48
N VAL A 82 -7.49 -7.77 -17.65
CA VAL A 82 -7.13 -6.53 -16.94
C VAL A 82 -8.28 -5.50 -16.72
N CYS A 83 -9.51 -5.69 -17.22
CA CYS A 83 -10.51 -4.58 -17.22
C CYS A 83 -11.86 -4.93 -16.57
N HIS A 84 -12.40 -3.99 -15.78
CA HIS A 84 -13.61 -4.12 -14.93
C HIS A 84 -14.83 -3.33 -15.43
N ASP A 85 -14.91 -2.93 -16.70
CA ASP A 85 -16.00 -2.03 -17.16
C ASP A 85 -16.55 -2.34 -18.58
N GLU A 86 -16.26 -3.50 -19.18
CA GLU A 86 -16.74 -3.87 -20.53
C GLU A 86 -17.33 -5.29 -20.60
N LYS A 87 -18.66 -5.39 -20.46
CA LYS A 87 -19.41 -6.66 -20.61
C LYS A 87 -19.09 -7.40 -21.91
N LEU A 88 -18.42 -8.56 -21.88
CA LEU A 88 -18.39 -9.45 -23.04
C LEU A 88 -19.77 -10.00 -23.43
N SER A 89 -19.86 -10.41 -24.69
CA SER A 89 -20.93 -11.28 -25.22
C SER A 89 -20.76 -12.75 -24.78
N ASP A 90 -21.85 -13.52 -24.76
CA ASP A 90 -21.84 -14.95 -24.35
C ASP A 90 -20.93 -15.83 -25.25
N ASP A 91 -20.70 -15.42 -26.50
CA ASP A 91 -19.88 -16.16 -27.48
C ASP A 91 -18.36 -16.01 -27.23
N ASP A 92 -17.94 -15.09 -26.37
CA ASP A 92 -16.54 -14.79 -26.11
C ASP A 92 -16.02 -15.37 -24.77
N ARG A 93 -16.87 -16.09 -24.00
CA ARG A 93 -16.47 -16.75 -22.75
C ARG A 93 -15.59 -17.96 -23.05
N GLU A 94 -14.36 -17.96 -22.55
CA GLU A 94 -13.49 -19.14 -22.63
C GLU A 94 -14.00 -20.22 -21.66
N GLU A 95 -14.43 -21.35 -22.21
CA GLU A 95 -14.74 -22.55 -21.43
C GLU A 95 -13.43 -23.15 -20.92
N VAL A 96 -13.25 -23.19 -19.60
CA VAL A 96 -12.07 -23.80 -18.98
C VAL A 96 -12.28 -25.29 -18.84
N ASP A 97 -11.34 -26.06 -19.38
CA ASP A 97 -11.23 -27.49 -19.10
C ASP A 97 -10.68 -27.69 -17.69
N LEU A 98 -11.60 -27.85 -16.72
CA LEU A 98 -11.25 -28.06 -15.31
C LEU A 98 -10.48 -29.37 -15.11
N ALA A 99 -10.66 -30.38 -15.98
CA ALA A 99 -9.90 -31.61 -15.87
C ALA A 99 -8.44 -31.36 -16.25
N GLU A 100 -8.19 -30.62 -17.33
CA GLU A 100 -6.83 -30.22 -17.72
C GLU A 100 -6.15 -29.37 -16.64
N VAL A 101 -6.84 -28.36 -16.10
CA VAL A 101 -6.32 -27.54 -14.99
C VAL A 101 -5.96 -28.41 -13.79
N ALA A 102 -6.84 -29.32 -13.39
CA ALA A 102 -6.61 -30.21 -12.25
C ALA A 102 -5.46 -31.21 -12.49
N HIS A 103 -5.23 -31.63 -13.73
CA HIS A 103 -4.10 -32.49 -14.10
C HIS A 103 -2.78 -31.72 -14.20
N SER A 104 -2.84 -30.41 -14.43
CA SER A 104 -1.70 -29.51 -14.62
C SER A 104 -1.45 -28.62 -13.40
N ILE A 105 -1.72 -29.10 -12.18
CA ILE A 105 -1.40 -28.36 -10.94
C ILE A 105 0.11 -28.36 -10.64
N GLY A 106 0.59 -27.29 -9.98
CA GLY A 106 2.01 -27.15 -9.65
C GLY A 106 2.29 -26.12 -8.55
N GLN A 107 3.54 -25.67 -8.46
CA GLN A 107 3.93 -24.64 -7.50
C GLN A 107 3.34 -23.28 -7.91
N PRO A 108 2.89 -22.45 -6.94
CA PRO A 108 2.38 -21.11 -7.25
C PRO A 108 3.42 -20.25 -7.99
N SER A 109 2.93 -19.53 -8.98
CA SER A 109 3.69 -18.55 -9.77
C SER A 109 3.27 -17.11 -9.43
N ARG A 110 4.02 -16.13 -9.91
CA ARG A 110 3.62 -14.71 -9.81
C ARG A 110 2.26 -14.45 -10.48
N GLN A 111 1.95 -15.16 -11.58
CA GLN A 111 0.64 -15.07 -12.23
C GLN A 111 -0.50 -15.55 -11.32
N THR A 112 -0.35 -16.72 -10.68
CA THR A 112 -1.40 -17.26 -9.79
C THR A 112 -1.65 -16.37 -8.57
N CYS A 113 -0.60 -15.85 -7.94
CA CYS A 113 -0.73 -14.89 -6.84
C CYS A 113 -1.32 -13.56 -7.33
N GLY A 114 -0.82 -13.09 -8.47
CA GLY A 114 -1.20 -11.84 -9.11
C GLY A 114 -2.66 -11.77 -9.52
N SER A 115 -3.29 -12.91 -9.82
CA SER A 115 -4.70 -13.01 -10.18
C SER A 115 -5.65 -12.29 -9.19
N CYS A 116 -5.27 -12.26 -7.90
CA CYS A 116 -5.96 -11.48 -6.88
C CYS A 116 -5.18 -10.22 -6.48
N HIS A 117 -3.86 -10.34 -6.32
CA HIS A 117 -3.04 -9.30 -5.71
C HIS A 117 -2.77 -8.09 -6.62
N PHE A 118 -2.75 -8.28 -7.94
CA PHE A 118 -2.50 -7.21 -8.92
C PHE A 118 -3.76 -6.40 -9.24
N TYR A 119 -4.95 -7.03 -9.15
CA TYR A 119 -6.21 -6.47 -9.65
C TYR A 119 -7.16 -5.94 -8.57
N GLY A 120 -6.72 -5.93 -7.30
CA GLY A 120 -7.51 -5.39 -6.20
C GLY A 120 -7.88 -3.92 -6.40
N GLY A 121 -9.08 -3.52 -5.95
CA GLY A 121 -9.52 -2.12 -6.07
C GLY A 121 -10.11 -1.75 -7.43
N SER A 122 -10.62 -2.74 -8.16
CA SER A 122 -11.28 -2.61 -9.48
C SER A 122 -10.31 -2.14 -10.59
N GLY A 123 -9.13 -2.75 -10.67
CA GLY A 123 -8.17 -2.50 -11.75
C GLY A 123 -6.77 -3.01 -11.44
N ASP A 124 -6.00 -3.30 -12.48
CA ASP A 124 -4.59 -3.64 -12.37
C ASP A 124 -3.77 -2.48 -11.80
N GLY A 125 -2.89 -2.79 -10.85
CA GLY A 125 -2.08 -1.83 -10.11
C GLY A 125 -2.88 -0.84 -9.23
N ALA A 126 -4.22 -0.94 -9.20
CA ALA A 126 -5.07 0.13 -8.68
C ALA A 126 -4.92 0.34 -7.17
N LYS A 127 -4.81 -0.75 -6.39
CA LYS A 127 -4.85 -0.70 -4.92
C LYS A 127 -3.48 -0.51 -4.29
N HIS A 128 -2.58 -1.49 -4.42
CA HIS A 128 -1.25 -1.45 -3.78
C HIS A 128 -0.31 -0.47 -4.49
N GLY A 129 -0.29 -0.48 -5.82
CA GLY A 129 0.58 0.36 -6.65
C GLY A 129 2.01 -0.17 -6.83
N ASP A 130 2.50 -1.02 -5.93
CA ASP A 130 3.74 -1.80 -6.09
C ASP A 130 3.48 -3.25 -6.51
N LEU A 131 2.23 -3.61 -6.78
CA LEU A 131 1.80 -4.94 -7.24
C LEU A 131 0.84 -4.79 -8.43
N ASP A 132 1.30 -5.16 -9.62
CA ASP A 132 0.57 -5.09 -10.88
C ASP A 132 1.05 -6.18 -11.88
N SER A 133 0.35 -6.32 -13.00
CA SER A 133 0.60 -7.36 -14.00
C SER A 133 2.00 -7.33 -14.64
N SER A 134 2.72 -6.21 -14.61
CA SER A 134 4.13 -6.16 -15.06
C SER A 134 5.05 -7.08 -14.26
N LEU A 135 4.66 -7.45 -13.04
CA LEU A 135 5.41 -8.37 -12.18
C LEU A 135 5.26 -9.85 -12.56
N VAL A 136 4.48 -10.19 -13.58
CA VAL A 136 4.42 -11.56 -14.08
C VAL A 136 5.78 -11.97 -14.67
N GLN A 137 6.34 -11.11 -15.52
CA GLN A 137 7.68 -11.25 -16.12
C GLN A 137 8.39 -9.89 -16.15
N PRO A 138 8.78 -9.35 -14.99
CA PRO A 138 9.38 -8.03 -14.91
C PRO A 138 10.84 -8.08 -15.37
N THR A 139 11.36 -6.92 -15.76
CA THR A 139 12.81 -6.68 -15.86
C THR A 139 13.36 -6.19 -14.51
N ALA A 140 14.69 -6.19 -14.36
CA ALA A 140 15.37 -5.62 -13.18
C ALA A 140 14.99 -4.16 -12.88
N SER A 141 14.64 -3.36 -13.89
CA SER A 141 14.19 -1.97 -13.70
C SER A 141 12.83 -1.87 -13.00
N VAL A 142 12.01 -2.92 -13.06
CA VAL A 142 10.72 -2.98 -12.36
C VAL A 142 10.91 -3.58 -10.98
N ASP A 143 11.55 -4.75 -10.86
CA ASP A 143 11.90 -5.36 -9.57
C ASP A 143 13.13 -6.29 -9.70
N VAL A 144 14.20 -6.00 -8.97
CA VAL A 144 15.46 -6.77 -9.04
C VAL A 144 15.38 -8.19 -8.49
N HIS A 145 14.42 -8.48 -7.60
CA HIS A 145 14.25 -9.82 -7.04
C HIS A 145 13.40 -10.69 -7.97
N MET A 146 12.39 -10.11 -8.60
CA MET A 146 11.46 -10.81 -9.49
C MET A 146 11.89 -10.79 -10.96
N ASP A 147 12.94 -10.04 -11.33
CA ASP A 147 13.52 -9.96 -12.67
C ASP A 147 13.59 -11.33 -13.36
N ALA A 148 12.86 -11.47 -14.48
CA ALA A 148 12.65 -12.74 -15.17
C ALA A 148 13.97 -13.33 -15.72
N ASP A 149 14.90 -12.46 -16.12
CA ASP A 149 16.23 -12.84 -16.63
C ASP A 149 17.30 -12.91 -15.50
N GLY A 150 16.94 -12.52 -14.29
CA GLY A 150 17.81 -12.42 -13.12
C GLY A 150 17.50 -13.47 -12.05
N LEU A 151 17.22 -13.00 -10.83
CA LEU A 151 16.90 -13.88 -9.69
C LEU A 151 15.58 -14.63 -9.89
N ASN A 152 14.64 -14.05 -10.66
CA ASN A 152 13.37 -14.63 -11.04
C ASN A 152 12.56 -15.21 -9.86
N PHE A 153 12.55 -14.53 -8.72
CA PHE A 153 11.85 -15.02 -7.53
C PHE A 153 10.34 -15.12 -7.76
N ALA A 154 9.75 -16.24 -7.37
CA ALA A 154 8.32 -16.34 -7.14
C ALA A 154 7.95 -15.62 -5.83
N CYS A 155 6.67 -15.26 -5.66
CA CYS A 155 6.19 -14.65 -4.42
C CYS A 155 6.53 -15.51 -3.18
N THR A 156 6.41 -16.83 -3.33
CA THR A 156 6.68 -17.83 -2.28
C THR A 156 8.15 -17.95 -1.87
N THR A 157 9.08 -17.35 -2.63
CA THR A 157 10.50 -17.27 -2.23
C THR A 157 10.67 -16.41 -0.96
N CYS A 158 9.95 -15.28 -0.89
CA CYS A 158 9.93 -14.38 0.27
C CYS A 158 8.75 -14.69 1.20
N HIS A 159 7.56 -14.85 0.64
CA HIS A 159 6.32 -15.26 1.33
C HIS A 159 6.27 -16.77 1.52
N ARG A 160 7.30 -17.31 2.18
CA ARG A 160 7.44 -18.73 2.40
C ARG A 160 6.22 -19.28 3.14
N THR A 161 5.79 -20.47 2.74
CA THR A 161 4.65 -21.14 3.35
C THR A 161 5.11 -22.37 4.14
N GLY A 162 4.43 -22.61 5.26
CA GLY A 162 4.51 -23.87 5.98
C GLY A 162 3.09 -24.27 6.35
N GLN A 163 2.63 -25.45 5.92
CA GLN A 163 1.24 -25.88 6.12
C GLN A 163 0.21 -24.85 5.61
N HIS A 164 0.48 -24.25 4.44
CA HIS A 164 -0.33 -23.19 3.83
C HIS A 164 -0.47 -21.89 4.65
N VAL A 165 0.31 -21.73 5.72
CA VAL A 165 0.43 -20.43 6.41
C VAL A 165 1.47 -19.59 5.68
N LEU A 166 1.02 -18.60 4.90
CA LEU A 166 1.88 -17.62 4.23
C LEU A 166 2.46 -16.64 5.25
N THR A 167 3.76 -16.35 5.15
CA THR A 167 4.38 -15.33 5.98
C THR A 167 4.31 -13.95 5.35
N GLY A 168 4.17 -12.92 6.19
CA GLY A 168 4.00 -11.54 5.76
C GLY A 168 2.52 -11.17 5.71
N SER A 169 2.16 -10.08 6.38
CA SER A 169 0.79 -9.57 6.43
C SER A 169 0.82 -8.05 6.48
N ARG A 170 -0.11 -7.39 5.80
CA ARG A 170 -0.30 -5.94 5.94
C ARG A 170 -0.89 -5.54 7.30
N TYR A 171 -1.55 -6.48 7.98
CA TYR A 171 -2.15 -6.28 9.30
C TYR A 171 -1.15 -6.50 10.43
N VAL A 172 -0.14 -7.35 10.19
CA VAL A 172 0.94 -7.65 11.13
C VAL A 172 2.27 -7.52 10.40
N MET A 173 2.86 -6.32 10.47
CA MET A 173 4.10 -6.00 9.80
C MET A 173 5.28 -5.91 10.78
N ARG A 174 6.48 -6.15 10.26
CA ARG A 174 7.73 -5.92 10.97
C ARG A 174 8.55 -4.89 10.18
N PRO A 175 8.66 -3.63 10.67
CA PRO A 175 9.41 -2.59 9.97
C PRO A 175 10.93 -2.85 10.01
N SER A 176 11.38 -3.68 10.95
CA SER A 176 12.75 -4.15 11.10
C SER A 176 12.73 -5.55 11.71
N ASP A 177 13.69 -6.38 11.31
CA ASP A 177 13.88 -7.73 11.83
C ASP A 177 15.36 -7.94 12.16
N THR A 178 15.66 -7.95 13.46
CA THR A 178 17.02 -8.18 13.99
C THR A 178 17.30 -9.67 14.20
N GLY A 179 16.45 -10.55 13.66
CA GLY A 179 16.67 -11.98 13.66
C GLY A 179 17.94 -12.35 12.92
N LYS A 180 18.52 -13.51 13.26
CA LYS A 180 19.61 -14.06 12.45
C LYS A 180 19.08 -14.38 11.05
N ILE A 181 19.92 -14.22 10.04
CA ILE A 181 19.70 -14.78 8.70
C ILE A 181 19.49 -16.29 8.86
N ASP A 182 18.23 -16.72 8.87
CA ASP A 182 17.85 -18.13 8.93
C ASP A 182 17.24 -18.52 7.59
N VAL A 183 18.12 -19.01 6.71
CA VAL A 183 17.73 -19.57 5.42
C VAL A 183 16.98 -20.91 5.55
N VAL A 184 16.80 -21.48 6.73
CA VAL A 184 16.15 -22.79 6.90
C VAL A 184 14.78 -22.68 7.59
N LYS A 185 14.59 -21.76 8.55
CA LYS A 185 13.35 -21.61 9.34
C LYS A 185 12.85 -20.16 9.40
N GLY A 186 11.51 -20.00 9.36
CA GLY A 186 10.84 -18.69 9.52
C GLY A 186 10.43 -18.02 8.21
N GLY A 187 9.59 -16.99 8.33
CA GLY A 187 9.19 -16.15 7.20
C GLY A 187 10.33 -15.23 6.76
N ARG A 188 10.55 -15.12 5.45
CA ARG A 188 11.61 -14.29 4.85
C ARG A 188 11.07 -12.98 4.27
N GLY A 189 9.97 -12.48 4.82
CA GLY A 189 9.28 -11.29 4.31
C GLY A 189 10.00 -9.97 4.62
N THR A 190 11.20 -10.00 5.18
CA THR A 190 12.00 -8.81 5.55
C THR A 190 13.31 -8.79 4.78
N CYS A 191 13.81 -7.61 4.43
CA CYS A 191 15.07 -7.45 3.71
C CYS A 191 16.25 -8.07 4.50
N GLN A 192 16.23 -7.87 5.82
CA GLN A 192 17.25 -8.36 6.75
C GLN A 192 17.37 -9.88 6.77
N SER A 193 16.30 -10.62 6.44
CA SER A 193 16.32 -12.08 6.36
C SER A 193 17.33 -12.62 5.35
N CYS A 194 17.68 -11.84 4.32
CA CYS A 194 18.65 -12.21 3.28
C CYS A 194 19.90 -11.32 3.31
N HIS A 195 19.75 -10.04 3.62
CA HIS A 195 20.83 -9.05 3.56
C HIS A 195 21.49 -8.74 4.92
N GLY A 196 20.83 -9.10 6.02
CA GLY A 196 21.21 -8.65 7.37
C GLY A 196 20.87 -7.18 7.63
N ASP A 197 21.19 -6.70 8.83
CA ASP A 197 20.83 -5.35 9.29
C ASP A 197 21.67 -4.24 8.65
N HIS A 198 22.95 -4.53 8.37
CA HIS A 198 23.94 -3.54 7.90
C HIS A 198 24.68 -4.03 6.65
N PRO A 199 24.01 -4.18 5.49
CA PRO A 199 24.60 -4.81 4.30
C PRO A 199 25.54 -3.90 3.51
N MET A 200 25.55 -2.59 3.75
CA MET A 200 26.32 -1.65 2.94
C MET A 200 27.81 -1.66 3.30
N GLN A 201 28.65 -1.36 2.30
CA GLN A 201 30.09 -1.18 2.55
C GLN A 201 30.39 0.15 3.25
N ASP A 202 29.56 1.17 3.01
CA ASP A 202 29.68 2.47 3.68
C ASP A 202 29.03 2.39 5.09
N PRO A 203 29.81 2.55 6.17
CA PRO A 203 29.28 2.55 7.53
C PRO A 203 28.22 3.64 7.74
N LYS A 204 28.32 4.77 7.04
CA LYS A 204 27.34 5.85 7.19
C LYS A 204 25.99 5.49 6.62
N LEU A 205 25.93 4.73 5.52
CA LEU A 205 24.67 4.19 5.02
C LEU A 205 24.10 3.18 6.01
N ASN A 206 24.96 2.35 6.61
CA ASN A 206 24.53 1.38 7.64
C ASN A 206 23.89 2.07 8.85
N ASP A 207 24.41 3.21 9.32
CA ASP A 207 23.78 3.99 10.41
C ASP A 207 22.32 4.38 10.10
N HIS A 208 21.94 4.54 8.83
CA HIS A 208 20.58 4.93 8.49
C HIS A 208 19.57 3.81 8.73
N THR A 209 19.99 2.54 8.65
CA THR A 209 19.11 1.37 8.84
C THR A 209 18.51 1.30 10.26
N ASP A 210 19.13 1.99 11.21
CA ASP A 210 18.61 2.16 12.57
C ASP A 210 17.32 2.97 12.62
N ARG A 211 17.05 3.79 11.60
CA ARG A 211 15.94 4.76 11.59
C ARG A 211 15.14 4.79 10.30
N VAL A 212 15.66 4.26 9.21
CA VAL A 212 15.05 4.31 7.88
C VAL A 212 14.96 2.89 7.32
N ALA A 213 13.79 2.51 6.82
CA ALA A 213 13.58 1.19 6.26
C ALA A 213 14.33 1.03 4.92
N CYS A 214 14.76 -0.19 4.59
CA CYS A 214 15.44 -0.49 3.33
C CYS A 214 14.57 -0.09 2.12
N GLN A 215 13.26 -0.32 2.23
CA GLN A 215 12.24 0.05 1.23
C GLN A 215 12.30 1.54 0.88
N THR A 216 12.55 2.43 1.85
CA THR A 216 12.61 3.88 1.62
C THR A 216 13.73 4.27 0.65
N TYR A 217 14.86 3.56 0.68
CA TYR A 217 15.97 3.83 -0.24
C TYR A 217 15.82 3.10 -1.56
N HIS A 218 15.36 1.86 -1.51
CA HIS A 218 15.41 0.96 -2.65
C HIS A 218 14.11 0.91 -3.46
N ILE A 219 13.06 1.60 -3.04
CA ILE A 219 11.82 1.77 -3.83
C ILE A 219 11.58 3.28 -4.03
N PRO A 220 12.32 3.92 -4.95
CA PRO A 220 12.25 5.36 -5.17
C PRO A 220 10.90 5.79 -5.72
N THR A 221 10.25 4.93 -6.50
CA THR A 221 8.90 5.11 -7.07
C THR A 221 8.18 3.76 -7.14
N PHE A 222 6.85 3.78 -7.10
CA PHE A 222 5.97 2.65 -7.42
C PHE A 222 5.11 2.97 -8.65
N ALA A 223 4.30 2.03 -9.13
CA ALA A 223 3.56 2.14 -10.39
C ALA A 223 4.47 2.47 -11.57
N ARG A 224 5.62 1.78 -11.65
CA ARG A 224 6.70 2.05 -12.61
C ARG A 224 6.89 0.97 -13.68
N GLY A 225 6.07 -0.09 -13.64
CA GLY A 225 6.06 -1.17 -14.62
C GLY A 225 5.26 -0.88 -15.89
N GLY A 226 4.81 0.37 -16.08
CA GLY A 226 3.88 0.76 -17.15
C GLY A 226 2.40 0.57 -16.80
N VAL A 227 2.09 0.25 -15.53
CA VAL A 227 0.72 0.17 -15.00
C VAL A 227 0.52 1.26 -13.95
N SER A 228 -0.46 2.13 -14.20
CA SER A 228 -0.81 3.23 -13.29
C SER A 228 -1.54 2.74 -12.05
N THR A 229 -1.44 3.52 -10.99
CA THR A 229 -2.14 3.23 -9.73
C THR A 229 -3.20 4.27 -9.42
N LYS A 230 -4.29 3.85 -8.78
CA LYS A 230 -5.39 4.75 -8.42
C LYS A 230 -5.00 5.56 -7.19
N MET A 231 -4.97 6.88 -7.33
CA MET A 231 -4.59 7.80 -6.25
C MET A 231 -5.80 8.40 -5.55
N MET A 232 -6.90 8.60 -6.28
CA MET A 232 -8.13 9.16 -5.74
C MET A 232 -9.36 8.43 -6.30
N TRP A 233 -10.34 8.15 -5.45
CA TRP A 233 -11.65 7.63 -5.83
C TRP A 233 -12.80 8.45 -5.24
N ASP A 234 -13.50 9.23 -6.06
CA ASP A 234 -14.62 10.08 -5.64
C ASP A 234 -15.98 9.41 -5.90
N TRP A 235 -16.56 8.79 -4.88
CA TRP A 235 -17.90 8.20 -4.97
C TRP A 235 -19.02 9.25 -5.03
N SER A 236 -18.76 10.50 -4.62
CA SER A 236 -19.79 11.56 -4.59
C SER A 236 -20.29 11.92 -5.98
N THR A 237 -19.48 11.66 -7.01
CA THR A 237 -19.82 11.98 -8.39
C THR A 237 -20.52 10.83 -9.12
N ALA A 238 -20.63 9.66 -8.49
CA ALA A 238 -21.27 8.48 -9.07
C ALA A 238 -22.75 8.75 -9.40
N GLY A 239 -23.28 7.99 -10.36
CA GLY A 239 -24.70 8.03 -10.74
C GLY A 239 -25.05 8.98 -11.89
N LYS A 240 -24.08 9.74 -12.44
CA LYS A 240 -24.30 10.48 -13.70
C LYS A 240 -24.54 9.47 -14.82
N ARG A 241 -25.62 9.65 -15.56
CA ARG A 241 -26.08 8.77 -16.64
C ARG A 241 -26.18 9.53 -17.95
N GLY A 242 -25.98 8.81 -19.05
CA GLY A 242 -26.04 9.33 -20.40
C GLY A 242 -27.46 9.41 -20.93
N ARG A 243 -27.58 9.59 -22.25
CA ARG A 243 -28.88 9.61 -22.94
C ARG A 243 -29.67 8.33 -22.65
N LYS A 244 -30.99 8.50 -22.43
CA LYS A 244 -31.92 7.40 -22.10
C LYS A 244 -31.59 6.66 -20.79
N GLY A 245 -30.84 7.30 -19.88
CA GLY A 245 -30.53 6.71 -18.57
C GLY A 245 -29.48 5.59 -18.60
N LYS A 246 -28.74 5.45 -19.71
CA LYS A 246 -27.65 4.46 -19.81
C LYS A 246 -26.49 4.82 -18.89
N ALA A 247 -25.84 3.80 -18.34
CA ALA A 247 -24.57 3.95 -17.66
C ALA A 247 -23.53 4.57 -18.63
N VAL A 248 -22.60 5.33 -18.06
CA VAL A 248 -21.52 6.00 -18.78
C VAL A 248 -20.21 5.52 -18.19
N VAL A 249 -19.27 5.22 -19.09
CA VAL A 249 -17.86 5.01 -18.80
C VAL A 249 -17.11 6.11 -19.54
N ARG A 250 -16.18 6.78 -18.86
CA ARG A 250 -15.28 7.75 -19.47
C ARG A 250 -13.85 7.27 -19.27
N LYS A 251 -13.08 7.31 -20.35
CA LYS A 251 -11.66 6.98 -20.36
C LYS A 251 -10.84 8.24 -20.65
N ASP A 252 -9.59 8.27 -20.19
CA ASP A 252 -8.62 9.28 -20.62
C ASP A 252 -7.97 8.92 -21.96
N ASP A 253 -7.00 9.71 -22.39
CA ASP A 253 -6.30 9.54 -23.68
C ASP A 253 -5.46 8.25 -23.74
N GLU A 254 -5.12 7.68 -22.58
CA GLU A 254 -4.38 6.42 -22.42
C GLU A 254 -5.33 5.21 -22.30
N GLY A 255 -6.64 5.44 -22.38
CA GLY A 255 -7.66 4.40 -22.30
C GLY A 255 -7.99 3.95 -20.87
N ARG A 256 -7.44 4.61 -19.84
CA ARG A 256 -7.73 4.30 -18.43
C ARG A 256 -9.11 4.81 -18.07
N VAL A 257 -9.89 4.02 -17.33
CA VAL A 257 -11.21 4.44 -16.87
C VAL A 257 -11.06 5.51 -15.78
N ILE A 258 -11.54 6.72 -16.07
CA ILE A 258 -11.50 7.87 -15.15
C ILE A 258 -12.87 8.19 -14.55
N TYR A 259 -13.93 7.57 -15.05
CA TYR A 259 -15.27 7.68 -14.48
C TYR A 259 -16.17 6.52 -14.88
N THR A 260 -16.96 6.02 -13.95
CA THR A 260 -18.15 5.21 -14.29
C THR A 260 -19.38 5.66 -13.52
N SER A 261 -20.58 5.45 -14.09
CA SER A 261 -21.83 5.70 -13.37
C SER A 261 -21.91 4.93 -12.04
N GLN A 262 -21.32 3.74 -11.98
CA GLN A 262 -21.34 2.87 -10.80
C GLN A 262 -20.37 3.30 -9.71
N LYS A 263 -19.22 3.86 -10.10
CA LYS A 263 -18.06 4.03 -9.21
C LYS A 263 -17.71 5.51 -8.97
N GLY A 264 -18.12 6.44 -9.82
CA GLY A 264 -17.74 7.85 -9.72
C GLY A 264 -16.43 8.13 -10.43
N ASP A 265 -15.81 9.27 -10.12
CA ASP A 265 -14.57 9.74 -10.76
C ASP A 265 -13.35 9.12 -10.05
N VAL A 266 -12.31 8.79 -10.81
CA VAL A 266 -11.04 8.29 -10.28
C VAL A 266 -9.86 9.02 -10.93
N SER A 267 -8.74 9.14 -10.21
CA SER A 267 -7.48 9.61 -10.77
C SER A 267 -6.41 8.54 -10.69
N TRP A 268 -5.55 8.52 -11.70
CA TRP A 268 -4.44 7.59 -11.84
C TRP A 268 -3.13 8.37 -11.83
N ASP A 269 -2.06 7.70 -11.42
CA ASP A 269 -0.71 8.26 -11.45
C ASP A 269 0.32 7.14 -11.70
N ASP A 270 1.47 7.54 -12.24
CA ASP A 270 2.57 6.67 -12.68
C ASP A 270 3.87 7.10 -12.01
N ASN A 271 4.79 6.16 -11.75
CA ASN A 271 6.10 6.45 -11.15
C ASN A 271 5.98 7.31 -9.87
N VAL A 272 5.02 6.97 -9.02
CA VAL A 272 4.64 7.76 -7.85
C VAL A 272 5.74 7.67 -6.80
N ILE A 273 6.20 8.82 -6.31
CA ILE A 273 7.11 8.89 -5.16
C ILE A 273 6.32 8.55 -3.89
N PRO A 274 6.75 7.55 -3.08
CA PRO A 274 6.09 7.24 -1.82
C PRO A 274 6.09 8.44 -0.87
N GLN A 275 5.04 8.53 -0.05
CA GLN A 275 5.10 9.33 1.18
C GLN A 275 5.83 8.54 2.27
N TYR A 276 6.43 9.24 3.23
CA TYR A 276 7.20 8.61 4.29
C TYR A 276 6.59 8.90 5.65
N ILE A 277 6.55 7.88 6.49
CA ILE A 277 5.97 7.96 7.83
C ILE A 277 6.84 7.23 8.84
N TRP A 278 6.74 7.59 10.12
CA TRP A 278 7.26 6.74 11.18
C TRP A 278 6.36 5.52 11.39
N PHE A 279 6.96 4.33 11.39
CA PHE A 279 6.23 3.08 11.55
C PHE A 279 6.95 2.09 12.47
N ASN A 280 6.26 1.59 13.49
CA ASN A 280 6.77 0.63 14.47
C ASN A 280 6.20 -0.79 14.34
N GLY A 281 5.49 -1.09 13.25
CA GLY A 281 4.88 -2.41 13.00
C GLY A 281 3.42 -2.51 13.39
N LYS A 282 2.88 -1.51 14.09
CA LYS A 282 1.49 -1.48 14.52
C LYS A 282 0.63 -0.60 13.63
N VAL A 283 -0.50 -1.14 13.18
CA VAL A 283 -1.49 -0.40 12.39
C VAL A 283 -2.80 -0.38 13.16
N ASP A 284 -3.42 0.79 13.23
CA ASP A 284 -4.76 0.99 13.76
C ASP A 284 -5.74 1.10 12.59
N TYR A 285 -6.89 0.44 12.66
CA TYR A 285 -7.89 0.41 11.59
C TYR A 285 -9.25 0.86 12.12
N ILE A 286 -9.97 1.64 11.30
CA ILE A 286 -11.38 1.95 11.56
C ILE A 286 -12.21 0.69 11.41
N LEU A 287 -12.97 0.37 12.46
CA LEU A 287 -13.99 -0.69 12.43
C LEU A 287 -15.36 -0.14 12.01
N PRO A 288 -16.23 -0.96 11.39
CA PRO A 288 -17.61 -0.58 11.12
C PRO A 288 -18.34 -0.07 12.37
N GLY A 289 -19.02 1.08 12.23
CA GLY A 289 -19.78 1.70 13.34
C GLY A 289 -18.96 2.55 14.30
N GLU A 290 -17.64 2.67 14.12
CA GLU A 290 -16.83 3.59 14.93
C GLU A 290 -17.03 5.04 14.49
N LYS A 291 -17.23 5.91 15.49
CA LYS A 291 -17.36 7.35 15.28
C LYS A 291 -16.09 7.97 14.74
N GLN A 292 -16.22 8.85 13.75
CA GLN A 292 -15.14 9.57 13.10
C GLN A 292 -15.41 11.08 13.12
N ASP A 293 -14.32 11.86 13.10
CA ASP A 293 -14.35 13.31 13.03
C ASP A 293 -13.83 13.76 11.65
N PRO A 294 -14.71 14.17 10.72
CA PRO A 294 -14.31 14.64 9.40
C PRO A 294 -13.40 15.88 9.43
N GLU A 295 -13.49 16.74 10.46
CA GLU A 295 -12.68 17.96 10.55
C GLU A 295 -11.19 17.67 10.75
N ARG A 296 -10.86 16.51 11.32
CA ARG A 296 -9.47 16.06 11.55
C ARG A 296 -8.91 15.22 10.40
N GLY A 297 -9.71 14.95 9.38
CA GLY A 297 -9.40 13.97 8.34
C GLY A 297 -9.59 12.52 8.83
N ILE A 298 -10.20 11.70 7.98
CA ILE A 298 -10.49 10.30 8.31
C ILE A 298 -9.44 9.40 7.67
N PHE A 299 -8.63 8.76 8.49
CA PHE A 299 -7.69 7.75 8.05
C PHE A 299 -8.27 6.36 8.31
N ILE A 300 -8.59 5.63 7.25
CA ILE A 300 -9.08 4.24 7.32
C ILE A 300 -8.12 3.37 8.13
N ASN A 301 -6.83 3.64 7.97
CA ASN A 301 -5.79 3.06 8.79
C ASN A 301 -4.72 4.08 9.14
N ARG A 302 -4.17 3.96 10.35
CA ARG A 302 -3.07 4.77 10.87
C ARG A 302 -1.91 3.86 11.21
N TYR A 303 -0.78 4.09 10.55
CA TYR A 303 0.48 3.43 10.88
C TYR A 303 1.06 4.17 12.08
N LEU A 304 1.29 3.42 13.16
CA LEU A 304 1.77 3.99 14.42
C LEU A 304 3.29 4.00 14.44
N GLY A 305 3.86 4.97 15.14
CA GLY A 305 5.28 5.15 15.27
C GLY A 305 5.61 6.61 15.55
N SER A 306 6.84 6.86 15.98
CA SER A 306 7.35 8.22 16.18
C SER A 306 8.87 8.21 16.16
N ALA A 307 9.48 9.39 16.06
CA ALA A 307 10.92 9.54 16.14
C ALA A 307 11.51 9.11 17.51
N ASP A 308 10.72 9.14 18.59
CA ASP A 308 11.18 8.76 19.93
C ASP A 308 11.06 7.24 20.18
N ASP A 309 10.29 6.53 19.37
CA ASP A 309 10.15 5.08 19.45
C ASP A 309 11.31 4.39 18.71
N VAL A 310 12.18 3.74 19.47
CA VAL A 310 13.36 3.02 18.95
C VAL A 310 13.02 1.88 17.99
N LYS A 311 11.79 1.37 18.01
CA LYS A 311 11.30 0.35 17.08
C LYS A 311 10.78 0.95 15.77
N SER A 312 10.56 2.26 15.74
CA SER A 312 10.07 2.92 14.54
C SER A 312 11.16 3.01 13.47
N ARG A 313 10.74 2.88 12.22
CA ARG A 313 11.53 3.22 11.04
C ARG A 313 10.71 4.17 10.16
N ILE A 314 11.39 5.06 9.45
CA ILE A 314 10.80 5.82 8.36
C ILE A 314 10.50 4.81 7.24
N PHE A 315 9.23 4.70 6.85
CA PHE A 315 8.73 3.65 5.96
C PHE A 315 7.96 4.27 4.79
N PRO A 316 8.10 3.75 3.55
CA PRO A 316 7.38 4.29 2.40
C PRO A 316 5.95 3.74 2.33
N VAL A 317 5.00 4.64 2.07
CA VAL A 317 3.59 4.32 1.88
C VAL A 317 3.02 5.02 0.65
N LYS A 318 2.08 4.34 0.00
CA LYS A 318 1.09 4.98 -0.88
C LYS A 318 -0.04 5.53 -0.01
N VAL A 319 -0.46 6.76 -0.29
CA VAL A 319 -1.69 7.34 0.27
C VAL A 319 -2.77 7.31 -0.80
N ALA A 320 -3.75 6.42 -0.65
CA ALA A 320 -4.93 6.38 -1.50
C ALA A 320 -6.04 7.23 -0.87
N MET A 321 -6.55 8.22 -1.60
CA MET A 321 -7.62 9.10 -1.15
C MET A 321 -8.97 8.65 -1.70
N SER A 322 -10.06 8.93 -0.96
CA SER A 322 -11.41 8.72 -1.46
C SER A 322 -12.39 9.72 -0.89
N LYS A 323 -13.50 9.97 -1.60
CA LYS A 323 -14.71 10.56 -1.03
C LYS A 323 -15.77 9.48 -0.94
N GLN A 324 -16.17 9.11 0.27
CA GLN A 324 -17.10 8.00 0.50
C GLN A 324 -18.27 8.40 1.41
N PRO A 325 -19.41 7.67 1.37
CA PRO A 325 -20.58 8.00 2.16
C PRO A 325 -20.32 8.04 3.67
N PHE A 326 -20.92 9.01 4.35
CA PHE A 326 -20.82 9.23 5.79
C PHE A 326 -22.18 9.61 6.36
N ASP A 327 -22.57 8.98 7.47
CA ASP A 327 -23.78 9.35 8.21
C ASP A 327 -23.45 10.49 9.17
N GLU A 328 -23.95 11.69 8.87
CA GLU A 328 -23.60 12.91 9.60
C GLU A 328 -24.13 12.93 11.04
N VAL A 329 -25.24 12.24 11.31
CA VAL A 329 -25.89 12.24 12.63
C VAL A 329 -25.24 11.22 13.54
N ASN A 330 -24.93 10.04 13.01
CA ASN A 330 -24.25 8.99 13.78
C ASN A 330 -22.73 9.17 13.82
N GLU A 331 -22.18 10.01 12.96
CA GLU A 331 -20.75 10.30 12.79
C GLU A 331 -19.94 9.07 12.36
N ILE A 332 -20.49 8.20 11.51
CA ILE A 332 -19.85 6.94 11.09
C ILE A 332 -19.73 6.84 9.56
N LEU A 333 -18.72 6.11 9.09
CA LEU A 333 -18.63 5.73 7.68
C LEU A 333 -19.85 4.89 7.32
N ALA A 334 -20.61 5.34 6.32
CA ALA A 334 -21.83 4.67 5.91
C ALA A 334 -21.51 3.65 4.81
N MET A 335 -21.89 2.40 5.02
CA MET A 335 -21.53 1.28 4.17
C MET A 335 -22.68 0.97 3.21
N PRO A 336 -22.52 1.19 1.89
CA PRO A 336 -23.57 0.95 0.92
C PRO A 336 -23.51 -0.48 0.41
N ARG A 337 -24.69 -1.06 0.14
CA ARG A 337 -24.79 -2.22 -0.73
C ARG A 337 -24.52 -1.79 -2.17
N LEU A 338 -23.35 -2.11 -2.72
CA LEU A 338 -22.99 -1.79 -4.10
C LEU A 338 -23.54 -2.83 -5.07
N VAL A 339 -23.42 -4.11 -4.70
CA VAL A 339 -23.73 -5.28 -5.53
C VAL A 339 -24.88 -6.13 -5.01
N GLY A 340 -25.42 -6.96 -5.90
CA GLY A 340 -26.47 -7.92 -5.59
C GLY A 340 -27.67 -7.85 -6.53
N ARG A 341 -28.68 -8.67 -6.22
CA ARG A 341 -29.94 -8.72 -6.97
C ARG A 341 -30.97 -7.74 -6.42
N GLY A 342 -31.89 -7.32 -7.28
CA GLY A 342 -33.03 -6.48 -6.90
C GLY A 342 -32.77 -4.99 -7.10
N ARG A 343 -33.37 -4.16 -6.24
CA ARG A 343 -33.36 -2.69 -6.39
C ARG A 343 -32.56 -1.97 -5.30
N ASP A 344 -32.13 -2.69 -4.28
CA ASP A 344 -31.38 -2.15 -3.15
C ASP A 344 -29.92 -1.82 -3.51
N PRO A 345 -29.20 -2.65 -4.30
CA PRO A 345 -27.83 -2.37 -4.68
C PRO A 345 -27.69 -1.06 -5.47
N TYR A 346 -26.65 -0.30 -5.15
CA TYR A 346 -26.36 0.97 -5.80
C TYR A 346 -26.15 0.81 -7.31
N TRP A 347 -25.43 -0.24 -7.75
CA TRP A 347 -25.14 -0.43 -9.18
C TRP A 347 -26.37 -0.79 -10.03
N SER A 348 -27.46 -1.26 -9.42
CA SER A 348 -28.72 -1.54 -10.13
C SER A 348 -29.59 -0.29 -10.29
N GLY A 349 -29.57 0.63 -9.32
CA GLY A 349 -30.55 1.73 -9.23
C GLY A 349 -29.97 3.15 -9.20
N TYR A 350 -28.68 3.30 -8.89
CA TYR A 350 -28.01 4.57 -8.61
C TYR A 350 -28.73 5.40 -7.54
N LYS A 351 -29.13 4.74 -6.45
CA LYS A 351 -29.87 5.33 -5.31
C LYS A 351 -29.11 5.13 -4.00
N TRP A 352 -28.28 6.11 -3.65
CA TRP A 352 -27.43 6.07 -2.45
C TRP A 352 -28.18 5.78 -1.15
N GLU A 353 -29.20 6.58 -0.81
CA GLU A 353 -29.94 6.40 0.45
C GLU A 353 -30.53 4.99 0.57
N ARG A 354 -31.00 4.41 -0.55
CA ARG A 354 -31.56 3.06 -0.57
C ARG A 354 -30.47 2.00 -0.32
N ALA A 355 -29.33 2.11 -0.99
CA ALA A 355 -28.20 1.21 -0.83
C ALA A 355 -27.62 1.26 0.60
N LEU A 356 -27.49 2.46 1.16
CA LEU A 356 -27.02 2.68 2.53
C LEU A 356 -28.02 2.09 3.54
N ARG A 357 -29.31 2.43 3.41
CA ARG A 357 -30.35 1.92 4.32
C ARG A 357 -30.44 0.40 4.32
N ALA A 358 -30.28 -0.24 3.16
CA ALA A 358 -30.35 -1.68 3.04
C ALA A 358 -29.24 -2.36 3.84
N ASP A 359 -28.02 -1.85 3.72
CA ASP A 359 -26.84 -2.53 4.20
C ASP A 359 -26.45 -2.17 5.63
N MET A 360 -26.60 -0.90 6.00
CA MET A 360 -26.47 -0.50 7.40
C MET A 360 -27.44 -1.30 8.27
N LYS A 361 -28.67 -1.54 7.79
CA LYS A 361 -29.64 -2.40 8.49
C LYS A 361 -29.16 -3.86 8.58
N ARG A 362 -28.64 -4.42 7.48
CA ARG A 362 -28.15 -5.81 7.45
C ARG A 362 -26.99 -6.01 8.42
N LEU A 363 -26.04 -5.07 8.43
CA LEU A 363 -24.87 -5.06 9.32
C LEU A 363 -25.21 -4.69 10.78
N GLY A 364 -26.48 -4.41 11.09
CA GLY A 364 -26.89 -3.98 12.44
C GLY A 364 -26.36 -2.59 12.85
N LEU A 365 -25.92 -1.77 11.89
CA LEU A 365 -25.40 -0.43 12.10
C LEU A 365 -26.52 0.63 12.02
N PRO A 366 -26.42 1.73 12.79
CA PRO A 366 -27.42 2.78 12.73
C PRO A 366 -27.31 3.55 11.41
N PHE A 367 -28.45 3.92 10.83
CA PHE A 367 -28.49 4.85 9.69
C PHE A 367 -29.58 5.88 9.92
N SER A 368 -29.20 7.16 9.99
CA SER A 368 -30.09 8.29 10.26
C SER A 368 -31.00 8.60 9.08
N GLY A 369 -30.58 8.25 7.86
CA GLY A 369 -31.22 8.69 6.62
C GLY A 369 -30.57 9.94 6.02
N GLU A 370 -29.71 10.62 6.78
CA GLU A 370 -28.94 11.78 6.35
C GLU A 370 -27.50 11.35 6.10
N PHE A 371 -26.97 11.65 4.93
CA PHE A 371 -25.59 11.31 4.58
C PHE A 371 -24.96 12.37 3.68
N SER A 372 -23.65 12.47 3.77
CA SER A 372 -22.81 13.24 2.87
C SER A 372 -21.64 12.39 2.38
N PHE A 373 -20.70 13.01 1.68
CA PHE A 373 -19.45 12.37 1.26
C PHE A 373 -18.29 13.08 1.92
N VAL A 374 -17.45 12.32 2.62
CA VAL A 374 -16.29 12.83 3.35
C VAL A 374 -15.01 12.30 2.74
N GLU A 375 -13.96 13.11 2.81
CA GLU A 375 -12.62 12.71 2.38
C GLU A 375 -12.03 11.72 3.39
N THR A 376 -11.49 10.64 2.86
CA THR A 376 -10.79 9.59 3.61
C THR A 376 -9.45 9.29 2.96
N SER A 377 -8.49 8.87 3.77
CA SER A 377 -7.18 8.41 3.32
C SER A 377 -6.91 6.99 3.83
N MET A 378 -6.25 6.18 3.02
CA MET A 378 -5.80 4.84 3.39
C MET A 378 -4.36 4.65 2.95
N LEU A 379 -3.52 4.25 3.90
CA LEU A 379 -2.10 4.04 3.70
C LEU A 379 -1.84 2.58 3.32
N TRP A 380 -1.09 2.39 2.25
CA TRP A 380 -0.65 1.09 1.75
C TRP A 380 0.88 1.03 1.81
N PRO A 381 1.47 -0.01 2.44
CA PRO A 381 2.91 -0.07 2.60
C PRO A 381 3.56 -0.53 1.29
N ILE A 382 4.61 0.14 0.88
CA ILE A 382 5.32 -0.17 -0.37
C ILE A 382 6.50 -1.09 -0.05
N ASN A 383 6.49 -2.31 -0.61
CA ASN A 383 7.45 -3.38 -0.29
C ASN A 383 8.05 -4.08 -1.52
N HIS A 384 7.43 -3.93 -2.69
CA HIS A 384 7.87 -4.51 -3.95
C HIS A 384 8.33 -3.40 -4.90
N MET A 385 8.73 -3.78 -6.11
CA MET A 385 9.39 -2.89 -7.06
C MET A 385 10.70 -2.35 -6.52
N VAL A 386 11.53 -3.24 -5.97
CA VAL A 386 12.89 -2.87 -5.52
C VAL A 386 13.73 -2.53 -6.74
N ALA A 387 14.27 -1.32 -6.80
CA ALA A 387 15.08 -0.78 -7.88
C ALA A 387 16.50 -1.37 -7.91
N PRO A 388 17.17 -1.31 -9.08
CA PRO A 388 18.61 -1.43 -9.16
C PRO A 388 19.29 -0.46 -8.17
N VAL A 389 20.47 -0.84 -7.66
CA VAL A 389 21.15 -0.06 -6.61
C VAL A 389 21.57 1.33 -7.11
N GLU A 390 21.89 1.43 -8.40
CA GLU A 390 22.20 2.67 -9.11
C GLU A 390 21.04 3.66 -9.16
N ASP A 391 19.80 3.17 -9.04
CA ASP A 391 18.56 3.96 -9.05
C ASP A 391 18.01 4.19 -7.63
N SER A 392 18.75 3.78 -6.59
CA SER A 392 18.35 4.02 -5.20
C SER A 392 18.36 5.51 -4.85
N VAL A 393 17.54 5.88 -3.86
CA VAL A 393 17.41 7.26 -3.39
C VAL A 393 18.75 7.80 -2.92
N THR A 394 19.13 8.96 -3.46
CA THR A 394 20.39 9.62 -3.14
C THR A 394 20.32 10.45 -1.85
N CYS A 395 21.49 10.82 -1.32
CA CYS A 395 21.59 11.66 -0.13
C CYS A 395 20.83 12.99 -0.30
N GLU A 396 21.01 13.66 -1.45
CA GLU A 396 20.42 14.98 -1.71
C GLU A 396 18.89 14.95 -1.74
N GLU A 397 18.31 13.86 -2.25
CA GLU A 397 16.85 13.69 -2.28
C GLU A 397 16.23 13.65 -0.89
N CYS A 398 16.93 13.14 0.13
CA CYS A 398 16.43 13.12 1.51
C CYS A 398 16.86 14.34 2.33
N HIS A 399 18.09 14.82 2.12
CA HIS A 399 18.72 15.87 2.93
C HIS A 399 18.45 17.29 2.41
N SER A 400 17.66 17.45 1.34
CA SER A 400 17.21 18.76 0.85
C SER A 400 15.94 19.23 1.58
N ARG A 401 15.74 20.56 1.64
CA ARG A 401 14.61 21.19 2.35
C ARG A 401 13.25 20.74 1.83
N ASN A 402 13.12 20.64 0.51
CA ASN A 402 11.91 20.21 -0.17
C ASN A 402 12.12 18.81 -0.77
N GLY A 403 12.95 18.00 -0.11
CA GLY A 403 13.23 16.63 -0.51
C GLY A 403 12.17 15.64 -0.04
N ARG A 404 12.43 14.36 -0.25
CA ARG A 404 11.61 13.22 0.15
C ARG A 404 11.23 13.23 1.63
N MET A 405 12.11 13.73 2.50
CA MET A 405 11.90 13.75 3.94
C MET A 405 11.29 15.06 4.45
N ALA A 406 10.74 15.93 3.60
CA ALA A 406 10.26 17.26 4.01
C ALA A 406 9.26 17.21 5.19
N ASP A 407 8.32 16.25 5.15
CA ASP A 407 7.22 16.14 6.12
C ASP A 407 7.53 15.22 7.32
N ILE A 408 8.75 14.69 7.42
CA ILE A 408 9.14 13.83 8.55
C ILE A 408 9.47 14.69 9.78
N GLU A 409 8.67 14.57 10.83
CA GLU A 409 8.88 15.30 12.07
C GLU A 409 9.71 14.52 13.12
N GLY A 410 10.17 15.22 14.15
CA GLY A 410 10.77 14.63 15.35
C GLY A 410 12.25 14.20 15.25
N VAL A 411 12.88 14.36 14.08
CA VAL A 411 14.31 14.06 13.88
C VAL A 411 15.01 15.23 13.20
N TYR A 412 16.27 15.46 13.58
CA TYR A 412 17.14 16.42 12.88
C TYR A 412 17.79 15.74 11.67
N ILE A 413 17.50 16.25 10.47
CA ILE A 413 18.08 15.81 9.20
C ILE A 413 19.04 16.89 8.70
N PRO A 414 20.35 16.61 8.64
CA PRO A 414 21.34 17.54 8.09
C PRO A 414 20.95 18.04 6.70
N GLY A 415 21.14 19.32 6.41
CA GLY A 415 20.78 19.94 5.12
C GLY A 415 19.32 20.40 5.03
N ARG A 416 18.37 19.57 5.48
CA ARG A 416 16.94 19.91 5.56
C ARG A 416 16.71 20.90 6.69
N ASP A 417 17.12 20.50 7.89
CA ASP A 417 16.88 21.25 9.12
C ASP A 417 17.98 22.27 9.41
N ARG A 418 17.61 23.31 10.16
CA ARG A 418 18.56 24.26 10.73
C ARG A 418 18.45 24.25 12.23
N SER A 419 19.60 24.33 12.90
CA SER A 419 19.65 24.57 14.33
C SER A 419 20.54 25.77 14.55
N THR A 420 19.94 26.91 14.90
CA THR A 420 20.69 28.16 15.13
C THR A 420 21.77 27.98 16.19
N LEU A 421 21.55 27.11 17.18
CA LEU A 421 22.56 26.77 18.19
C LEU A 421 23.73 26.00 17.58
N LEU A 422 23.46 24.94 16.80
CA LEU A 422 24.52 24.17 16.13
C LEU A 422 25.26 25.03 15.11
N ASP A 423 24.55 25.88 14.37
CA ASP A 423 25.12 26.82 13.42
C ASP A 423 26.02 27.84 14.12
N LEU A 424 25.59 28.38 15.28
CA LEU A 424 26.38 29.33 16.08
C LEU A 424 27.62 28.66 16.68
N VAL A 425 27.47 27.46 17.25
CA VAL A 425 28.60 26.70 17.82
C VAL A 425 29.58 26.32 16.71
N GLY A 426 29.08 25.84 15.57
CA GLY A 426 29.90 25.51 14.40
C GLY A 426 30.66 26.72 13.87
N MET A 427 29.99 27.86 13.68
CA MET A 427 30.64 29.11 13.27
C MET A 427 31.65 29.59 14.32
N GLY A 428 31.32 29.46 15.61
CA GLY A 428 32.23 29.76 16.73
C GLY A 428 33.51 28.92 16.66
N MET A 429 33.41 27.61 16.39
CA MET A 429 34.58 26.75 16.21
C MET A 429 35.43 27.14 15.00
N VAL A 430 34.80 27.52 13.88
CA VAL A 430 35.53 28.03 12.69
C VAL A 430 36.30 29.30 13.04
N VAL A 431 35.68 30.26 13.72
CA VAL A 431 36.33 31.50 14.16
C VAL A 431 37.48 31.21 15.13
N LEU A 432 37.28 30.35 16.12
CA LEU A 432 38.34 29.95 17.07
C LEU A 432 39.51 29.28 16.36
N THR A 433 39.24 28.42 15.37
CA THR A 433 40.28 27.77 14.56
C THR A 433 41.06 28.79 13.75
N LEU A 434 40.38 29.76 13.11
CA LEU A 434 41.03 30.85 12.38
C LEU A 434 41.92 31.71 13.30
N ILE A 435 41.44 32.03 14.51
CA ILE A 435 42.24 32.74 15.52
C ILE A 435 43.49 31.95 15.89
N ALA A 436 43.35 30.64 16.15
CA ALA A 436 44.49 29.78 16.49
C ALA A 436 45.52 29.72 15.36
N VAL A 437 45.08 29.57 14.11
CA VAL A 437 45.95 29.59 12.92
C VAL A 437 46.65 30.94 12.76
N PHE A 438 45.94 32.05 12.98
CA PHE A 438 46.51 33.39 12.91
C PHE A 438 47.57 33.62 14.00
N ILE A 439 47.27 33.25 15.25
CA ILE A 439 48.23 33.32 16.37
C ILE A 439 49.46 32.46 16.06
N HIS A 440 49.27 31.23 15.58
CA HIS A 440 50.37 30.35 15.20
C HIS A 440 51.24 30.97 14.10
N SER A 441 50.62 31.55 13.08
CA SER A 441 51.31 32.21 11.96
C SER A 441 52.08 33.45 12.41
N MET A 442 51.48 34.27 13.27
CA MET A 442 52.13 35.45 13.84
C MET A 442 53.32 35.05 14.71
N LEU A 443 53.18 34.04 15.57
CA LEU A 443 54.29 33.51 16.38
C LEU A 443 55.44 33.01 15.49
N ARG A 444 55.15 32.34 14.36
CA ARG A 444 56.20 31.91 13.41
C ARG A 444 56.98 33.06 12.79
N VAL A 445 56.36 34.22 12.55
CA VAL A 445 57.04 35.38 11.95
C VAL A 445 57.76 36.21 13.01
N VAL A 446 57.12 36.41 14.16
CA VAL A 446 57.58 37.34 15.21
C VAL A 446 58.71 36.74 16.05
N VAL A 447 58.66 35.45 16.40
CA VAL A 447 59.69 34.80 17.22
C VAL A 447 61.08 34.82 16.58
N PRO A 448 61.26 34.57 15.26
CA PRO A 448 62.56 34.73 14.60
C PRO A 448 63.08 36.16 14.55
N ILE A 449 62.19 37.17 14.43
CA ILE A 449 62.58 38.58 14.41
C ILE A 449 63.13 39.00 15.77
N PHE A 450 62.47 38.63 16.87
CA PHE A 450 62.96 38.89 18.22
C PHE A 450 64.25 38.12 18.54
N ARG A 451 64.45 36.92 17.97
CA ARG A 451 65.72 36.18 18.11
C ARG A 451 66.89 36.82 17.35
N ARG A 452 66.64 37.62 16.31
CA ARG A 452 67.67 38.34 15.54
C ARG A 452 68.00 39.73 16.09
N GLY A 453 67.12 40.33 16.90
CA GLY A 453 67.36 41.61 17.57
C GLY A 453 68.06 41.49 18.95
N ALA A 454 68.25 40.28 19.45
CA ALA A 454 68.88 39.98 20.74
C ALA A 454 70.30 39.37 20.60
N SER A 455 70.88 39.41 19.39
CA SER A 455 72.24 38.96 19.07
C SER A 455 73.14 40.12 18.69
#